data_AF-A0A0F9MGV8-F1
#
_entry.id   AF-A0A0F9MGV8-F1
#
_cell.length_a   1.000
_cell.length_b   1.000
_cell.length_c   1.000
_cell.angle_alpha   90.00
_cell.angle_beta   90.00
_cell.angle_gamma   90.00
#
_symmetry.space_group_name_H-M   'P 1'
#
loop_
_entity.id
_entity.type
_entity.pdbx_description
1 polymer ?
#
loop_
_entity_poly.entity_id
_entity_poly.type
_entity_poly.pdbx_seq_one_letter_code
_entity_poly.pdbx_strand_id
1 'polypeptide(L)'
;MQTIERKLKGKLEVFSIYTQEEADRRGFKYVYWKDAHAGDLALSDDGYIGVCLERHEYNRNKVKPLIKTCYGRAWRNGTLSFIERRDNGAFSASTCKKWDELEVKTERAKRFVRAYVEMFMRYKKIDWKRLGEIYRPDLTKPAKYAKKLFRNQRMTDMIKQELKRVLDARGINEEAVIDLFNDAVAIARENKQPAPIIRVAENYSDMLGMKGPTLSPNDPLAGLSVVDGVYDELESESQHKLTNGKPVEAKIVEEITDGG
;
A
#
# COMPACT_ATOMS: atom_id res chain seq x y z
N MET A 1 -31.31 14.33 14.66
CA MET A 1 -31.75 12.93 14.47
C MET A 1 -31.00 12.37 13.27
N GLN A 2 -30.30 11.26 13.45
CA GLN A 2 -29.60 10.54 12.38
C GLN A 2 -30.26 9.17 12.18
N THR A 3 -30.19 8.62 10.98
CA THR A 3 -30.66 7.26 10.69
C THR A 3 -29.51 6.39 10.25
N ILE A 4 -29.48 5.15 10.74
CA ILE A 4 -28.53 4.13 10.30
C ILE A 4 -29.28 2.96 9.69
N GLU A 5 -28.76 2.45 8.58
CA GLU A 5 -29.25 1.23 7.96
C GLU A 5 -28.35 0.07 8.37
N ARG A 6 -28.96 -0.99 8.92
CA ARG A 6 -28.20 -2.15 9.37
C ARG A 6 -28.91 -3.43 9.02
N LYS A 7 -28.13 -4.40 8.52
CA LYS A 7 -28.62 -5.75 8.29
C LYS A 7 -28.62 -6.54 9.60
N LEU A 8 -29.80 -6.92 10.09
CA LEU A 8 -30.00 -7.81 11.23
C LEU A 8 -30.66 -9.11 10.76
N LYS A 9 -30.05 -10.25 11.12
CA LYS A 9 -30.58 -11.59 10.80
C LYS A 9 -31.02 -11.76 9.33
N GLY A 10 -30.34 -11.09 8.40
CA GLY A 10 -30.65 -11.16 6.97
C GLY A 10 -31.56 -10.04 6.42
N LYS A 11 -32.21 -9.24 7.27
CA LYS A 11 -33.12 -8.15 6.88
C LYS A 11 -32.47 -6.78 7.09
N LEU A 12 -32.72 -5.84 6.19
CA LEU A 12 -32.27 -4.45 6.34
C LEU A 12 -33.28 -3.72 7.22
N GLU A 13 -32.81 -3.15 8.33
CA GLU A 13 -33.62 -2.36 9.25
C GLU A 13 -33.02 -0.97 9.41
N VAL A 14 -33.87 0.03 9.55
CA VAL A 14 -33.48 1.43 9.74
C VAL A 14 -33.69 1.80 11.19
N PHE A 15 -32.65 2.33 11.85
CA PHE A 15 -32.71 2.76 13.23
C PHE A 15 -32.48 4.26 13.33
N SER A 16 -33.28 4.91 14.17
CA SER A 16 -33.08 6.31 14.53
C SER A 16 -32.10 6.42 15.70
N ILE A 17 -31.15 7.34 15.55
CA ILE A 17 -30.17 7.73 16.56
C ILE A 17 -30.42 9.19 16.92
N TYR A 18 -30.48 9.47 18.21
CA TYR A 18 -30.72 10.79 18.77
C TYR A 18 -29.46 11.27 19.49
N THR A 19 -29.24 12.57 19.54
CA THR A 19 -28.32 13.13 20.54
C THR A 19 -29.00 13.13 21.90
N GLN A 20 -28.22 13.19 22.98
CA GLN A 20 -28.76 13.32 24.34
C GLN A 20 -29.74 14.49 24.45
N GLU A 21 -29.37 15.67 23.93
CA GLU A 21 -30.22 16.87 23.91
C GLU A 21 -31.55 16.67 23.14
N GLU A 22 -31.53 15.89 22.05
CA GLU A 22 -32.75 15.57 21.29
C GLU A 22 -33.65 14.63 22.07
N ALA A 23 -33.08 13.66 22.79
CA ALA A 23 -33.81 12.73 23.62
C ALA A 23 -34.42 13.41 24.84
N ASP A 24 -33.66 14.29 25.50
CA ASP A 24 -34.11 15.06 26.65
C ASP A 24 -35.28 15.99 26.27
N ARG A 25 -35.17 16.71 25.15
CA ARG A 25 -36.27 17.56 24.61
C ARG A 25 -37.53 16.76 24.29
N ARG A 26 -37.38 15.50 23.90
CA ARG A 26 -38.50 14.60 23.58
C ARG A 26 -39.01 13.82 24.79
N GLY A 27 -38.37 13.97 25.96
CA GLY A 27 -38.72 13.24 27.17
C GLY A 27 -38.46 11.73 27.09
N PHE A 28 -37.51 11.30 26.26
CA PHE A 28 -37.15 9.88 26.17
C PHE A 28 -36.42 9.42 27.43
N LYS A 29 -36.86 8.28 27.98
CA LYS A 29 -36.12 7.59 29.03
C LYS A 29 -35.06 6.71 28.40
N TYR A 30 -33.80 6.93 28.76
CA TYR A 30 -32.67 6.13 28.32
C TYR A 30 -31.83 5.72 29.51
N VAL A 31 -31.05 4.66 29.31
CA VAL A 31 -30.11 4.11 30.27
C VAL A 31 -28.72 4.08 29.67
N TYR A 32 -27.69 4.10 30.50
CA TYR A 32 -26.32 3.93 30.03
C TYR A 32 -26.17 2.56 29.38
N TRP A 33 -25.47 2.49 28.24
CA TRP A 33 -25.46 1.28 27.40
C TRP A 33 -24.98 0.01 28.13
N LYS A 34 -24.12 0.13 29.16
CA LYS A 34 -23.63 -1.02 29.94
C LYS A 34 -24.74 -1.71 30.75
N ASP A 35 -25.78 -0.96 31.08
CA ASP A 35 -26.89 -1.42 31.91
C ASP A 35 -28.17 -1.61 31.08
N ALA A 36 -28.14 -1.30 29.78
CA ALA A 36 -29.26 -1.51 28.87
C ALA A 36 -29.64 -2.98 28.70
N HIS A 37 -30.94 -3.24 28.65
CA HIS A 37 -31.56 -4.50 28.25
C HIS A 37 -32.12 -4.40 26.83
N ALA A 38 -32.50 -5.54 26.23
CA ALA A 38 -33.05 -5.55 24.88
C ALA A 38 -34.36 -4.74 24.83
N GLY A 39 -34.45 -3.81 23.87
CA GLY A 39 -35.56 -2.87 23.73
C GLY A 39 -35.29 -1.48 24.35
N ASP A 40 -34.37 -1.37 25.29
CA ASP A 40 -34.07 -0.10 25.96
C ASP A 40 -33.38 0.90 25.02
N LEU A 41 -33.59 2.19 25.27
CA LEU A 41 -32.77 3.24 24.67
C LEU A 41 -31.44 3.34 25.42
N ALA A 42 -30.35 3.01 24.73
CA ALA A 42 -29.00 2.96 25.26
C ALA A 42 -28.19 4.21 24.87
N LEU A 43 -27.74 4.95 25.87
CA LEU A 43 -26.80 6.07 25.73
C LEU A 43 -25.38 5.54 25.54
N SER A 44 -24.74 5.93 24.43
CA SER A 44 -23.36 5.65 24.08
C SER A 44 -22.37 6.49 24.89
N ASP A 45 -21.08 6.14 24.86
CA ASP A 45 -20.04 6.90 25.57
C ASP A 45 -19.80 8.30 24.98
N ASP A 46 -20.28 8.56 23.76
CA ASP A 46 -20.15 9.82 23.03
C ASP A 46 -21.47 10.61 22.92
N GLY A 47 -22.45 10.33 23.77
CA GLY A 47 -23.65 11.16 23.92
C GLY A 47 -24.78 10.90 22.91
N TYR A 48 -24.80 9.73 22.28
CA TYR A 48 -25.83 9.33 21.32
C TYR A 48 -26.69 8.19 21.87
N ILE A 49 -27.98 8.24 21.56
CA ILE A 49 -28.98 7.31 22.06
C ILE A 49 -29.53 6.52 20.89
N GLY A 50 -29.61 5.20 21.09
CA GLY A 50 -30.22 4.29 20.14
C GLY A 50 -30.69 3.02 20.81
N VAL A 51 -31.51 2.24 20.11
CA VAL A 51 -32.12 1.02 20.66
C VAL A 51 -31.05 -0.05 20.94
N CYS A 52 -31.11 -0.65 22.13
CA CYS A 52 -30.42 -1.87 22.49
C CYS A 52 -31.16 -3.06 21.86
N LEU A 53 -30.46 -3.82 21.03
CA LEU A 53 -31.06 -4.93 20.28
C LEU A 53 -31.03 -6.22 21.08
N GLU A 54 -29.86 -6.53 21.66
CA GLU A 54 -29.63 -7.80 22.35
C GLU A 54 -28.60 -7.60 23.47
N ARG A 55 -28.78 -8.34 24.57
CA ARG A 55 -27.79 -8.49 25.63
C ARG A 55 -27.56 -9.99 25.83
N HIS A 56 -26.31 -10.42 25.65
CA HIS A 56 -25.90 -11.82 25.83
C HIS A 56 -25.05 -11.94 27.08
N GLU A 57 -25.51 -12.80 28.00
CA GLU A 57 -24.77 -13.14 29.22
C GLU A 57 -24.06 -14.48 29.01
N TYR A 58 -22.74 -14.50 29.23
CA TYR A 58 -21.92 -15.69 29.00
C TYR A 58 -21.53 -16.32 30.34
N ASN A 59 -22.10 -17.49 30.65
CA ASN A 59 -21.93 -18.15 31.96
C ASN A 59 -20.63 -18.94 32.14
N ARG A 60 -19.66 -18.86 31.22
CA ARG A 60 -18.37 -19.56 31.36
C ARG A 60 -17.31 -18.62 31.91
N ASN A 61 -16.79 -18.92 33.11
CA ASN A 61 -15.55 -18.39 33.69
C ASN A 61 -15.32 -16.87 33.55
N LYS A 62 -16.19 -16.06 34.16
CA LYS A 62 -16.07 -14.58 34.27
C LYS A 62 -16.22 -13.78 32.96
N VAL A 63 -16.93 -14.30 31.95
CA VAL A 63 -17.17 -13.56 30.71
C VAL A 63 -18.27 -12.51 30.94
N LYS A 64 -17.91 -11.25 30.70
CA LYS A 64 -18.76 -10.06 30.88
C LYS A 64 -19.89 -10.06 29.84
N PRO A 65 -21.04 -9.41 30.11
CA PRO A 65 -22.12 -9.38 29.13
C PRO A 65 -21.68 -8.65 27.86
N LEU A 66 -22.12 -9.16 26.71
CA LEU A 66 -21.99 -8.53 25.41
C LEU A 66 -23.29 -7.78 25.11
N ILE A 67 -23.19 -6.47 24.97
CA ILE A 67 -24.31 -5.60 24.63
C ILE A 67 -24.24 -5.27 23.15
N LYS A 68 -25.35 -5.44 22.44
CA LYS A 68 -25.50 -5.14 21.03
C LYS A 68 -26.59 -4.08 20.88
N THR A 69 -26.20 -2.87 20.51
CA THR A 69 -27.10 -1.77 20.17
C THR A 69 -27.25 -1.67 18.67
N CYS A 70 -28.16 -0.82 18.19
CA CYS A 70 -28.30 -0.52 16.76
C CYS A 70 -27.00 0.04 16.15
N TYR A 71 -26.25 0.85 16.90
CA TYR A 71 -25.01 1.49 16.46
C TYR A 71 -23.72 0.71 16.73
N GLY A 72 -23.76 -0.44 17.41
CA GLY A 72 -22.55 -1.19 17.70
C GLY A 72 -22.76 -2.45 18.52
N ARG A 73 -21.67 -3.12 18.86
CA ARG A 73 -21.65 -4.08 19.97
C ARG A 73 -20.38 -3.89 20.78
N ALA A 74 -20.46 -4.05 22.09
CA ALA A 74 -19.32 -3.96 22.97
C ALA A 74 -19.49 -4.90 24.16
N TRP A 75 -18.37 -5.40 24.67
CA TRP A 75 -18.32 -6.05 25.96
C TRP A 75 -18.51 -4.98 27.05
N ARG A 76 -19.10 -5.33 28.20
CA ARG A 76 -19.36 -4.37 29.30
C ARG A 76 -18.14 -3.54 29.73
N ASN A 77 -16.92 -4.05 29.60
CA ASN A 77 -15.69 -3.33 29.93
C ASN A 77 -15.06 -2.55 28.76
N GLY A 78 -15.64 -2.64 27.58
CA GLY A 78 -15.21 -1.86 26.43
C GLY A 78 -15.82 -0.47 26.41
N THR A 79 -15.62 0.19 25.29
CA THR A 79 -16.25 1.45 24.93
C THR A 79 -17.19 1.25 23.74
N LEU A 80 -18.24 2.05 23.70
CA LEU A 80 -19.25 2.04 22.67
C LEU A 80 -19.53 3.49 22.23
N SER A 81 -18.74 3.97 21.26
CA SER A 81 -18.96 5.25 20.57
C SER A 81 -19.75 5.03 19.27
N PHE A 82 -20.72 5.90 19.01
CA PHE A 82 -21.45 5.95 17.75
C PHE A 82 -20.63 6.61 16.63
N ILE A 83 -20.02 7.77 16.90
CA ILE A 83 -19.28 8.56 15.91
C ILE A 83 -18.16 7.73 15.29
N GLU A 84 -17.31 7.12 16.12
CA GLU A 84 -16.17 6.35 15.64
C GLU A 84 -16.61 5.16 14.77
N ARG A 85 -17.74 4.54 15.12
CA ARG A 85 -18.29 3.41 14.35
C ARG A 85 -18.96 3.84 13.07
N ARG A 86 -19.60 5.00 13.06
CA ARG A 86 -20.18 5.61 11.86
C ARG A 86 -19.08 5.90 10.85
N ASP A 87 -18.02 6.57 11.29
CA ASP A 87 -16.92 6.99 10.41
C ASP A 87 -16.14 5.78 9.86
N ASN A 88 -16.09 4.67 10.61
CA ASN A 88 -15.44 3.43 10.20
C ASN A 88 -16.38 2.37 9.58
N GLY A 89 -17.69 2.61 9.53
CA GLY A 89 -18.70 1.64 9.08
C GLY A 89 -18.77 0.36 9.94
N ALA A 90 -18.37 0.43 11.20
CA ALA A 90 -18.13 -0.72 12.09
C ALA A 90 -19.30 -1.01 13.06
N PHE A 91 -20.55 -0.94 12.59
CA PHE A 91 -21.75 -1.11 13.41
C PHE A 91 -21.99 -2.54 13.91
N SER A 92 -21.40 -3.54 13.25
CA SER A 92 -21.59 -4.96 13.61
C SER A 92 -20.39 -5.60 14.31
N ALA A 93 -19.26 -4.89 14.39
CA ALA A 93 -18.04 -5.37 15.02
C ALA A 93 -18.00 -4.99 16.51
N SER A 94 -17.23 -5.72 17.32
CA SER A 94 -16.96 -5.33 18.72
C SER A 94 -15.97 -4.17 18.82
N THR A 95 -15.15 -3.99 17.79
CA THR A 95 -14.12 -2.95 17.72
C THR A 95 -14.54 -1.91 16.68
N CYS A 96 -14.16 -0.65 16.87
CA CYS A 96 -14.40 0.43 15.91
C CYS A 96 -13.41 0.45 14.73
N LYS A 97 -12.34 -0.37 14.79
CA LYS A 97 -11.29 -0.41 13.78
C LYS A 97 -11.82 -0.82 12.41
N LYS A 98 -11.27 -0.21 11.36
CA LYS A 98 -11.56 -0.59 9.98
C LYS A 98 -11.12 -2.03 9.73
N TRP A 99 -11.83 -2.68 8.80
CA TRP A 99 -11.61 -4.10 8.49
C TRP A 99 -10.17 -4.40 8.08
N ASP A 100 -9.55 -3.51 7.30
CA ASP A 100 -8.19 -3.64 6.82
C ASP A 100 -7.15 -3.62 7.94
N GLU A 101 -7.31 -2.77 8.95
CA GLU A 101 -6.40 -2.72 10.11
C GLU A 101 -6.42 -4.02 10.92
N LEU A 102 -7.58 -4.68 10.95
CA LEU A 102 -7.74 -5.97 11.61
C LEU A 102 -7.17 -7.08 10.73
N GLU A 103 -7.43 -7.01 9.43
CA GLU A 103 -7.02 -8.02 8.45
C GLU A 103 -5.50 -8.18 8.38
N VAL A 104 -4.75 -7.08 8.34
CA VAL A 104 -3.27 -7.11 8.27
C VAL A 104 -2.61 -7.81 9.45
N LYS A 105 -3.29 -7.89 10.61
CA LYS A 105 -2.76 -8.56 11.81
C LYS A 105 -2.96 -10.07 11.78
N THR A 106 -3.81 -10.57 10.89
CA THR A 106 -4.15 -11.99 10.82
C THR A 106 -3.01 -12.82 10.23
N GLU A 107 -2.86 -14.05 10.72
CA GLU A 107 -1.86 -14.98 10.18
C GLU A 107 -2.14 -15.34 8.71
N ARG A 108 -3.40 -15.37 8.28
CA ARG A 108 -3.75 -15.59 6.87
C ARG A 108 -3.22 -14.48 5.95
N ALA A 109 -3.30 -13.22 6.38
CA ALA A 109 -2.76 -12.10 5.62
C ALA A 109 -1.23 -12.18 5.54
N LYS A 110 -0.56 -12.47 6.67
CA LYS A 110 0.90 -12.66 6.68
C LYS A 110 1.35 -13.82 5.79
N ARG A 111 0.64 -14.96 5.82
CA ARG A 111 0.90 -16.11 4.92
C ARG A 111 0.71 -15.74 3.46
N PHE A 112 -0.34 -15.00 3.13
CA PHE A 112 -0.57 -14.48 1.78
C PHE A 112 0.60 -13.60 1.32
N VAL A 113 1.07 -12.67 2.16
CA VAL A 113 2.19 -11.79 1.84
C VAL A 113 3.47 -12.58 1.58
N ARG A 114 3.82 -13.53 2.46
CA ARG A 114 4.99 -14.40 2.29
C ARG A 114 4.93 -15.18 0.98
N ALA A 115 3.81 -15.84 0.72
CA ALA A 115 3.61 -16.61 -0.50
C ALA A 115 3.69 -15.72 -1.75
N TYR A 116 3.15 -14.50 -1.69
CA TYR A 116 3.25 -13.54 -2.80
C TYR A 116 4.71 -13.18 -3.09
N VAL A 117 5.48 -12.82 -2.07
CA VAL A 117 6.89 -12.44 -2.22
C VAL A 117 7.72 -13.62 -2.74
N GLU A 118 7.52 -14.83 -2.22
CA GLU A 118 8.21 -16.03 -2.71
C GLU A 118 7.89 -16.33 -4.18
N MET A 119 6.61 -16.25 -4.57
CA MET A 119 6.19 -16.44 -5.97
C MET A 119 6.80 -15.38 -6.89
N PHE A 120 6.79 -14.13 -6.45
CA PHE A 120 7.38 -13.01 -7.18
C PHE A 120 8.87 -13.24 -7.44
N MET A 121 9.62 -13.61 -6.40
CA MET A 121 11.07 -13.83 -6.47
C MET A 121 11.47 -15.05 -7.31
N ARG A 122 10.63 -16.09 -7.38
CA ARG A 122 10.96 -17.35 -8.08
C ARG A 122 10.50 -17.38 -9.53
N TYR A 123 9.27 -16.96 -9.81
CA TYR A 123 8.60 -17.27 -11.08
C TYR A 123 8.34 -16.04 -11.95
N LYS A 124 8.58 -14.81 -11.45
CA LYS A 124 8.25 -13.52 -12.10
C LYS A 124 6.78 -13.35 -12.53
N LYS A 125 5.93 -14.36 -12.33
CA LYS A 125 4.50 -14.40 -12.61
C LYS A 125 3.75 -14.79 -11.36
N ILE A 126 2.66 -14.08 -11.08
CA ILE A 126 1.85 -14.26 -9.88
C ILE A 126 0.66 -15.17 -10.19
N ASP A 127 0.60 -16.33 -9.52
CA ASP A 127 -0.56 -17.21 -9.53
C ASP A 127 -1.61 -16.77 -8.50
N TRP A 128 -2.57 -15.97 -8.97
CA TRP A 128 -3.69 -15.48 -8.15
C TRP A 128 -4.64 -16.58 -7.66
N LYS A 129 -4.71 -17.73 -8.35
CA LYS A 129 -5.56 -18.84 -7.92
C LYS A 129 -4.97 -19.44 -6.67
N ARG A 130 -3.68 -19.77 -6.71
CA ARG A 130 -2.96 -20.35 -5.57
C ARG A 130 -2.90 -19.40 -4.38
N LEU A 131 -2.62 -18.12 -4.61
CA LEU A 131 -2.65 -17.12 -3.54
C LEU A 131 -4.04 -16.94 -2.92
N GLY A 132 -5.09 -17.01 -3.74
CA GLY A 132 -6.47 -17.03 -3.28
C GLY A 132 -6.71 -18.18 -2.31
N GLU A 133 -6.32 -19.40 -2.68
CA GLU A 133 -6.46 -20.60 -1.85
C GLU A 133 -5.69 -20.51 -0.53
N ILE A 134 -4.49 -19.90 -0.53
CA ILE A 134 -3.71 -19.68 0.70
C ILE A 134 -4.42 -18.70 1.64
N TYR A 135 -5.02 -17.64 1.08
CA TYR A 135 -5.66 -16.59 1.87
C TYR A 135 -7.05 -17.01 2.39
N ARG A 136 -7.91 -17.52 1.51
CA ARG A 136 -9.32 -17.85 1.78
C ARG A 136 -9.77 -19.10 1.02
N PRO A 137 -9.33 -20.30 1.47
CA PRO A 137 -9.75 -21.56 0.84
C PRO A 137 -11.24 -21.87 1.02
N ASP A 138 -11.88 -21.22 1.98
CA ASP A 138 -13.29 -21.35 2.33
C ASP A 138 -14.26 -20.73 1.31
N LEU A 139 -13.76 -19.92 0.38
CA LEU A 139 -14.60 -19.18 -0.56
C LEU A 139 -14.69 -19.87 -1.92
N THR A 140 -15.84 -19.74 -2.60
CA THR A 140 -16.05 -20.32 -3.94
C THR A 140 -15.14 -19.71 -5.02
N LYS A 141 -14.72 -18.44 -4.84
CA LYS A 141 -13.82 -17.73 -5.79
C LYS A 141 -12.66 -17.04 -5.04
N PRO A 142 -11.71 -17.78 -4.48
CA PRO A 142 -10.64 -17.23 -3.62
C PRO A 142 -9.77 -16.18 -4.32
N ALA A 143 -9.47 -16.39 -5.61
CA ALA A 143 -8.62 -15.51 -6.41
C ALA A 143 -9.14 -14.06 -6.46
N LYS A 144 -10.47 -13.87 -6.52
CA LYS A 144 -11.08 -12.53 -6.55
C LYS A 144 -10.80 -11.77 -5.25
N TYR A 145 -10.86 -12.47 -4.12
CA TYR A 145 -10.62 -11.88 -2.81
C TYR A 145 -9.13 -11.58 -2.58
N ALA A 146 -8.23 -12.44 -3.06
CA ALA A 146 -6.79 -12.15 -3.08
C ALA A 146 -6.46 -10.87 -3.87
N LYS A 147 -7.03 -10.73 -5.09
CA LYS A 147 -6.85 -9.50 -5.88
C LYS A 147 -7.41 -8.26 -5.18
N LYS A 148 -8.55 -8.38 -4.50
CA LYS A 148 -9.13 -7.28 -3.72
C LYS A 148 -8.25 -6.91 -2.52
N LEU A 149 -7.72 -7.91 -1.82
CA LEU A 149 -6.82 -7.72 -0.68
C LEU A 149 -5.54 -6.98 -1.11
N PHE A 150 -4.96 -7.38 -2.25
CA PHE A 150 -3.76 -6.78 -2.80
C PHE A 150 -3.92 -5.28 -3.14
N ARG A 151 -5.12 -4.83 -3.52
CA ARG A 151 -5.38 -3.40 -3.79
C ARG A 151 -5.37 -2.52 -2.54
N ASN A 152 -5.37 -3.11 -1.35
CA ASN A 152 -5.33 -2.34 -0.11
C ASN A 152 -3.93 -1.80 0.14
N GLN A 153 -3.81 -0.49 0.36
CA GLN A 153 -2.51 0.16 0.61
C GLN A 153 -1.73 -0.48 1.76
N ARG A 154 -2.39 -0.81 2.87
CA ARG A 154 -1.73 -1.44 4.03
C ARG A 154 -1.18 -2.83 3.70
N MET A 155 -1.86 -3.57 2.81
CA MET A 155 -1.37 -4.85 2.33
C MET A 155 -0.16 -4.66 1.41
N THR A 156 -0.21 -3.68 0.51
CA THR A 156 0.93 -3.31 -0.33
C THR A 156 2.16 -2.93 0.51
N ASP A 157 1.96 -2.17 1.58
CA ASP A 157 3.04 -1.77 2.48
C ASP A 157 3.65 -2.98 3.21
N MET A 158 2.82 -3.94 3.65
CA MET A 158 3.32 -5.21 4.20
C MET A 158 4.14 -6.01 3.18
N ILE A 159 3.71 -6.03 1.91
CA ILE A 159 4.45 -6.71 0.84
C ILE A 159 5.80 -6.04 0.61
N LYS A 160 5.86 -4.70 0.61
CA LYS A 160 7.12 -3.95 0.48
C LYS A 160 8.07 -4.26 1.63
N GLN A 161 7.57 -4.27 2.86
CA GLN A 161 8.37 -4.60 4.05
C GLN A 161 8.90 -6.03 4.01
N GLU A 162 8.06 -6.99 3.63
CA GLU A 162 8.48 -8.39 3.52
C GLU A 162 9.47 -8.59 2.36
N LEU A 163 9.28 -7.90 1.23
CA LEU A 163 10.22 -7.91 0.12
C LEU A 163 11.58 -7.35 0.54
N LYS A 164 11.61 -6.21 1.24
CA LYS A 164 12.85 -5.63 1.80
C LYS A 164 13.56 -6.66 2.68
N ARG A 165 12.84 -7.28 3.62
CA ARG A 165 13.36 -8.33 4.51
C ARG A 165 13.98 -9.52 3.74
N VAL A 166 13.34 -9.96 2.65
CA VAL A 166 13.82 -11.08 1.82
C VAL A 166 15.04 -10.68 0.99
N LEU A 167 15.10 -9.44 0.48
CA LEU A 167 16.25 -8.93 -0.26
C LEU A 167 17.46 -8.74 0.65
N ASP A 168 17.27 -8.14 1.82
CA ASP A 168 18.31 -7.98 2.84
C ASP A 168 18.90 -9.33 3.25
N ALA A 169 18.04 -10.35 3.45
CA ALA A 169 18.47 -11.71 3.78
C ALA A 169 19.28 -12.40 2.66
N ARG A 170 19.21 -11.89 1.43
CA ARG A 170 20.01 -12.37 0.29
C ARG A 170 21.25 -11.50 0.04
N GLY A 171 21.53 -10.53 0.92
CA GLY A 171 22.63 -9.59 0.77
C GLY A 171 22.37 -8.50 -0.28
N ILE A 172 21.14 -8.37 -0.78
CA ILE A 172 20.75 -7.27 -1.67
C ILE A 172 20.23 -6.15 -0.77
N ASN A 173 21.16 -5.38 -0.23
CA ASN A 173 20.88 -4.18 0.54
C ASN A 173 21.12 -2.92 -0.31
N GLU A 174 20.92 -1.74 0.28
CA GLU A 174 21.11 -0.46 -0.42
C GLU A 174 22.54 -0.29 -0.95
N GLU A 175 23.54 -0.74 -0.18
CA GLU A 175 24.96 -0.72 -0.56
C GLU A 175 25.24 -1.60 -1.79
N ALA A 176 24.76 -2.84 -1.81
CA ALA A 176 24.90 -3.75 -2.94
C ALA A 176 24.26 -3.21 -4.23
N VAL A 177 23.18 -2.41 -4.12
CA VAL A 177 22.56 -1.75 -5.28
C VAL A 177 23.42 -0.58 -5.78
N ILE A 178 24.03 0.19 -4.87
CA ILE A 178 24.98 1.26 -5.21
C ILE A 178 26.21 0.68 -5.91
N ASP A 179 26.75 -0.42 -5.40
CA ASP A 179 27.88 -1.13 -6.01
C ASP A 179 27.53 -1.60 -7.42
N LEU A 180 26.33 -2.18 -7.61
CA LEU A 180 25.84 -2.59 -8.93
C LEU A 180 25.75 -1.41 -9.91
N PHE A 181 25.33 -0.23 -9.45
CA PHE A 181 25.31 0.97 -10.28
C PHE A 181 26.72 1.43 -10.65
N ASN A 182 27.67 1.37 -9.73
CA ASN A 182 29.07 1.73 -9.99
C ASN A 182 29.71 0.76 -11.00
N ASP A 183 29.45 -0.54 -10.87
CA ASP A 183 29.90 -1.56 -11.82
C ASP A 183 29.30 -1.33 -13.22
N ALA A 184 28.01 -1.01 -13.29
CA ALA A 184 27.34 -0.68 -14.55
C ALA A 184 27.95 0.56 -15.21
N VAL A 185 28.31 1.59 -14.43
CA VAL A 185 29.01 2.78 -14.94
C VAL A 185 30.41 2.44 -15.44
N ALA A 186 31.15 1.59 -14.73
CA ALA A 186 32.49 1.17 -15.13
C ALA A 186 32.46 0.45 -16.50
N ILE A 187 31.56 -0.52 -16.66
CA ILE A 187 31.34 -1.26 -17.91
C ILE A 187 30.90 -0.31 -19.04
N ALA A 188 30.01 0.64 -18.74
CA ALA A 188 29.54 1.60 -19.74
C ALA A 188 30.65 2.57 -20.19
N ARG A 189 31.55 2.98 -19.29
CA ARG A 189 32.75 3.78 -19.63
C ARG A 189 33.70 3.03 -20.54
N GLU A 190 33.98 1.76 -20.22
CA GLU A 190 34.83 0.89 -21.04
C GLU A 190 34.26 0.74 -22.46
N ASN A 191 32.95 0.51 -22.57
CA ASN A 191 32.25 0.35 -23.84
C ASN A 191 31.86 1.68 -24.52
N LYS A 192 32.26 2.83 -23.95
CA LYS A 192 31.93 4.19 -24.44
C LYS A 192 30.43 4.40 -24.69
N GLN A 193 29.58 3.86 -23.83
CA GLN A 193 28.13 4.03 -23.90
C GLN A 193 27.67 5.10 -22.89
N PRO A 194 27.27 6.30 -23.33
CA PRO A 194 26.87 7.37 -22.41
C PRO A 194 25.49 7.13 -21.76
N ALA A 195 24.56 6.48 -22.46
CA ALA A 195 23.18 6.36 -21.99
C ALA A 195 23.02 5.62 -20.64
N PRO A 196 23.70 4.50 -20.36
CA PRO A 196 23.64 3.87 -19.03
C PRO A 196 24.23 4.75 -17.91
N ILE A 197 25.28 5.52 -18.22
CA ILE A 197 25.93 6.43 -17.27
C ILE A 197 24.96 7.53 -16.86
N ILE A 198 24.26 8.12 -17.83
CA ILE A 198 23.25 9.16 -17.60
C ILE A 198 22.12 8.62 -16.72
N ARG A 199 21.60 7.42 -17.00
CA ARG A 199 20.54 6.80 -16.17
C ARG A 199 20.97 6.57 -14.73
N VAL A 200 22.22 6.15 -14.49
CA VAL A 200 22.75 6.00 -13.13
C VAL A 200 22.87 7.36 -12.44
N ALA A 201 23.34 8.39 -13.15
CA ALA A 201 23.43 9.75 -12.61
C ALA A 201 22.04 10.35 -12.26
N GLU A 202 21.01 10.08 -13.08
CA GLU A 202 19.63 10.44 -12.79
C GLU A 202 19.12 9.75 -11.52
N ASN A 203 19.36 8.44 -11.39
CA ASN A 203 18.97 7.68 -10.20
C ASN A 203 19.65 8.21 -8.93
N TYR A 204 20.95 8.54 -8.99
CA TYR A 204 21.65 9.16 -7.86
C TYR A 204 21.13 10.56 -7.55
N SER A 205 20.85 11.36 -8.57
CA SER A 205 20.26 12.69 -8.39
C SER A 205 18.89 12.61 -7.71
N ASP A 206 18.08 11.60 -8.05
CA ASP A 206 16.79 11.34 -7.40
C ASP A 206 16.97 10.92 -5.93
N MET A 207 17.91 10.02 -5.66
CA MET A 207 18.21 9.56 -4.29
C MET A 207 18.72 10.69 -3.39
N LEU A 208 19.51 11.61 -3.96
CA LEU A 208 20.08 12.76 -3.25
C LEU A 208 19.14 13.97 -3.23
N GLY A 209 17.95 13.88 -3.85
CA GLY A 209 17.00 14.98 -3.92
C GLY A 209 17.50 16.18 -4.73
N MET A 210 18.40 15.96 -5.68
CA MET A 210 19.00 16.98 -6.52
C MET A 210 18.15 17.34 -7.75
N LYS A 211 17.05 16.61 -8.02
CA LYS A 211 16.07 17.05 -9.02
C LYS A 211 15.43 18.36 -8.56
N GLY A 212 15.61 19.41 -9.36
CA GLY A 212 14.86 20.65 -9.21
C GLY A 212 13.35 20.40 -9.29
N PRO A 213 12.53 21.36 -8.82
CA PRO A 213 11.08 21.26 -8.92
C PRO A 213 10.68 21.00 -10.38
N THR A 214 9.78 20.03 -10.59
CA THR A 214 9.22 19.77 -11.92
C THR A 214 8.50 21.04 -12.38
N LEU A 215 9.11 21.78 -13.30
CA LEU A 215 8.54 23.02 -13.83
C LEU A 215 7.22 22.67 -14.52
N SER A 216 6.18 23.46 -14.23
CA SER A 216 4.86 23.33 -14.85
C SER A 216 4.98 23.44 -16.37
N PRO A 217 4.15 22.75 -17.18
CA PRO A 217 4.14 22.91 -18.63
C PRO A 217 3.94 24.36 -19.13
N ASN A 218 3.47 25.25 -18.25
CA ASN A 218 3.27 26.68 -18.52
C ASN A 218 4.43 27.57 -18.02
N ASP A 219 5.50 26.99 -17.52
CA ASP A 219 6.67 27.73 -17.05
C ASP A 219 7.57 28.13 -18.23
N PRO A 220 7.93 29.42 -18.40
CA PRO A 220 8.83 29.87 -19.47
C PRO A 220 10.19 29.17 -19.51
N LEU A 221 10.59 28.50 -18.41
CA LEU A 221 11.84 27.74 -18.29
C LEU A 221 11.68 26.22 -18.50
N ALA A 222 10.46 25.72 -18.78
CA ALA A 222 10.17 24.29 -18.92
C ALA A 222 10.90 23.59 -20.10
N GLY A 223 11.54 24.35 -20.99
CA GLY A 223 12.36 23.85 -22.11
C GLY A 223 13.87 23.83 -21.85
N LEU A 224 14.33 24.24 -20.67
CA LEU A 224 15.75 24.27 -20.29
C LEU A 224 15.96 23.31 -19.11
N SER A 225 15.83 22.00 -19.36
CA SER A 225 16.40 21.04 -18.42
C SER A 225 17.92 21.12 -18.58
N VAL A 226 18.64 21.31 -17.46
CA VAL A 226 20.12 21.36 -17.43
C VAL A 226 20.73 20.08 -18.04
N VAL A 227 19.95 19.00 -18.08
CA VAL A 227 20.32 17.71 -18.67
C VAL A 227 20.32 17.76 -20.19
N ASP A 228 19.36 18.44 -20.82
CA ASP A 228 19.28 18.54 -22.29
C ASP A 228 20.44 19.36 -22.88
N GLY A 229 20.92 20.39 -22.17
CA GLY A 229 22.11 21.16 -22.59
C GLY A 229 23.41 20.33 -22.57
N VAL A 230 23.51 19.36 -21.65
CA VAL A 230 24.66 18.43 -21.60
C VAL A 230 24.59 17.38 -22.71
N TYR A 231 23.39 17.01 -23.17
CA TYR A 231 23.18 16.13 -24.33
C TYR A 231 23.73 16.75 -25.62
N ASP A 232 23.40 18.01 -25.89
CA ASP A 232 23.87 18.73 -27.09
C ASP A 232 25.40 18.88 -27.09
N GLU A 233 25.99 19.14 -25.93
CA GLU A 233 27.44 19.32 -25.79
C GLU A 233 28.20 18.00 -26.01
N LEU A 234 27.73 16.89 -25.42
CA LEU A 234 28.36 15.57 -25.60
C LEU A 234 28.20 14.99 -27.01
N GLU A 235 27.05 15.21 -27.68
CA GLU A 235 26.89 14.82 -29.08
C GLU A 235 27.78 15.67 -29.99
N SER A 236 27.90 16.96 -29.73
CA SER A 236 28.77 17.86 -30.51
C SER A 236 30.25 17.48 -30.38
N GLU A 237 30.74 17.15 -29.18
CA GLU A 237 32.12 16.70 -28.96
C GLU A 237 32.42 15.35 -29.62
N SER A 238 31.43 14.46 -29.66
CA SER A 238 31.53 13.14 -30.29
C SER A 238 31.64 13.27 -31.81
N GLN A 239 30.87 14.17 -32.42
CA GLN A 239 30.94 14.44 -33.87
C GLN A 239 32.19 15.22 -34.27
N HIS A 240 32.64 16.16 -33.44
CA HIS A 240 33.81 17.00 -33.74
C HIS A 240 35.15 16.22 -33.71
N LYS A 241 35.20 15.08 -33.00
CA LYS A 241 36.34 14.14 -33.04
C LYS A 241 36.34 13.23 -34.27
N LEU A 242 35.18 12.99 -34.89
CA LEU A 242 35.06 12.21 -36.12
C LEU A 242 35.41 13.01 -37.39
N THR A 243 35.27 14.34 -37.37
CA THR A 243 35.45 15.19 -38.55
C THR A 243 36.86 15.81 -38.69
N ASN A 244 37.67 15.84 -37.62
CA ASN A 244 39.01 16.46 -37.63
C ASN A 244 40.20 15.49 -37.55
N GLY A 245 39.97 14.18 -37.62
CA GLY A 245 41.04 13.21 -37.80
C GLY A 245 41.55 13.24 -39.25
N LYS A 246 42.66 13.96 -39.51
CA LYS A 246 43.37 13.85 -40.79
C LYS A 246 43.65 12.38 -41.13
N PRO A 247 43.43 11.93 -42.37
CA PRO A 247 43.78 10.57 -42.77
C PRO A 247 45.31 10.43 -42.73
N VAL A 248 45.80 9.50 -41.93
CA VAL A 248 47.17 9.00 -42.06
C VAL A 248 47.15 8.05 -43.25
N GLU A 249 47.71 8.47 -44.38
CA GLU A 249 47.95 7.59 -45.53
C GLU A 249 48.83 6.42 -45.10
N ALA A 250 48.24 5.23 -45.01
CA ALA A 250 48.99 4.00 -44.88
C ALA A 250 49.63 3.67 -46.24
N LYS A 251 50.93 3.92 -46.37
CA LYS A 251 51.75 3.35 -47.45
C LYS A 251 51.71 1.82 -47.31
N ILE A 252 51.02 1.17 -48.24
CA ILE A 252 51.11 -0.27 -48.45
C ILE A 252 52.45 -0.51 -49.16
N VAL A 253 53.35 -1.23 -48.51
CA VAL A 253 54.51 -1.85 -49.16
C VAL A 253 54.09 -3.29 -49.47
N GLU A 254 53.76 -3.55 -50.73
CA GLU A 254 53.74 -4.90 -51.28
C GLU A 254 55.15 -5.19 -51.83
N GLU A 255 55.94 -5.97 -51.08
CA GLU A 255 57.05 -6.71 -51.67
C GLU A 255 56.54 -8.10 -52.06
N ILE A 256 56.35 -8.25 -53.36
CA ILE A 256 56.28 -9.51 -54.08
C ILE A 256 57.69 -10.11 -54.04
N THR A 257 57.83 -11.29 -53.44
CA THR A 257 58.93 -12.19 -53.80
C THR A 257 58.34 -13.54 -54.19
N ASP A 258 58.28 -13.76 -55.49
CA ASP A 258 58.35 -15.10 -56.08
C ASP A 258 59.19 -14.98 -57.37
N GLY A 259 60.21 -15.83 -57.50
CA GLY A 259 60.84 -16.15 -58.79
C GLY A 259 62.35 -15.90 -58.91
N GLY A 260 63.14 -16.88 -58.48
CA GLY A 260 64.55 -17.09 -58.84
C GLY A 260 64.97 -18.52 -58.57
#